data_AF-A0A554WZV1-F1
#
_entry.id   AF-A0A554WZV1-F1
#
_cell.length_a   1.000
_cell.length_b   1.000
_cell.length_c   1.000
_cell.angle_alpha   90.00
_cell.angle_beta   90.00
_cell.angle_gamma   90.00
#
_symmetry.space_group_name_H-M   'P 1'
#
loop_
_entity.id
_entity.type
_entity.pdbx_description
1 polymer ?
#
loop_
_entity_poly.entity_id
_entity_poly.type
_entity_poly.pdbx_seq_one_letter_code
_entity_poly.pdbx_strand_id
1 'polypeptide(L)'
;MAQPVCPVLADVLAQAVAAVPAEGTARLHRGGVYVCIEGPQFSSLAESHGYRSLGASVIGMTNMPEAKLAREAQIAYATLAMVTDYDCWHPREAHVNAEMAIGNLMKNATRAQRIAAHAIALVDRLQPLSAAHDALRQALVTPLDAMAPAVRERISVLLR
;
A
#
# COMPACT_ATOMS: atom_id res chain seq x y z
N MET A 1 -8.20 -0.80 12.45
CA MET A 1 -7.38 -1.50 11.42
C MET A 1 -8.14 -2.51 10.56
N ALA A 2 -9.42 -2.81 10.80
CA ALA A 2 -10.18 -3.79 9.98
C ALA A 2 -10.14 -3.50 8.47
N GLN A 3 -10.11 -2.22 8.09
CA GLN A 3 -9.87 -1.74 6.72
C GLN A 3 -8.58 -0.91 6.71
N PRO A 4 -7.41 -1.49 6.36
CA PRO A 4 -6.12 -0.79 6.41
C PRO A 4 -5.92 0.20 5.26
N VAL A 5 -6.57 -0.04 4.12
CA VAL A 5 -6.53 0.80 2.92
C VAL A 5 -7.74 1.73 2.89
N CYS A 6 -7.51 3.01 2.61
CA CYS A 6 -8.56 4.02 2.45
C CYS A 6 -9.34 3.76 1.14
N PRO A 7 -10.64 3.41 1.19
CA PRO A 7 -11.41 3.11 -0.01
C PRO A 7 -11.55 4.33 -0.93
N VAL A 8 -11.71 5.53 -0.36
CA VAL A 8 -11.84 6.78 -1.13
C VAL A 8 -10.55 7.10 -1.89
N LEU A 9 -9.39 6.88 -1.27
CA LEU A 9 -8.11 7.10 -1.95
C LEU A 9 -7.84 5.99 -2.99
N ALA A 10 -8.28 4.76 -2.75
CA ALA A 10 -8.24 3.70 -3.74
C ALA A 10 -9.12 4.02 -4.97
N ASP A 11 -10.28 4.67 -4.78
CA ASP A 11 -11.10 5.18 -5.89
C ASP A 11 -10.38 6.26 -6.69
N VAL A 12 -9.70 7.19 -6.01
CA VAL A 12 -8.88 8.22 -6.66
C VAL A 12 -7.76 7.58 -7.48
N LEU A 13 -7.06 6.58 -6.94
CA LEU A 13 -6.04 5.83 -7.68
C LEU A 13 -6.62 5.15 -8.91
N ALA A 14 -7.79 4.54 -8.82
CA ALA A 14 -8.44 3.92 -9.97
C ALA A 14 -8.80 4.93 -11.07
N GLN A 15 -9.29 6.12 -10.70
CA GLN A 15 -9.53 7.20 -11.65
C GLN A 15 -8.23 7.69 -12.30
N ALA A 16 -7.16 7.82 -11.52
CA ALA A 16 -5.84 8.21 -12.03
C ALA A 16 -5.27 7.18 -13.01
N VAL A 17 -5.44 5.88 -12.72
CA VAL A 17 -5.06 4.79 -13.64
C VAL A 17 -5.85 4.88 -14.94
N ALA A 18 -7.15 5.17 -14.88
CA ALA A 18 -7.99 5.31 -16.09
C ALA A 18 -7.60 6.52 -16.96
N ALA A 19 -7.00 7.56 -16.37
CA ALA A 19 -6.50 8.73 -17.10
C ALA A 19 -5.17 8.48 -17.83
N VAL A 20 -4.45 7.41 -17.49
CA VAL A 20 -3.18 7.03 -18.15
C VAL A 20 -3.44 5.89 -19.13
N PRO A 21 -3.03 6.01 -20.41
CA PRO A 21 -3.19 4.94 -21.39
C PRO A 21 -2.62 3.60 -20.88
N ALA A 22 -3.35 2.52 -21.18
CA ALA A 22 -2.84 1.18 -20.92
C ALA A 22 -1.62 0.90 -21.81
N GLU A 23 -0.62 0.24 -21.24
CA GLU A 23 0.56 -0.22 -21.98
C GLU A 23 0.53 -1.76 -22.05
N GLY A 24 0.56 -2.30 -23.26
CA GLY A 24 0.49 -3.74 -23.50
C GLY A 24 -0.78 -4.38 -22.90
N THR A 25 -0.59 -5.44 -22.10
CA THR A 25 -1.68 -6.20 -21.46
C THR A 25 -1.99 -5.72 -20.03
N ALA A 26 -1.41 -4.59 -19.61
CA ALA A 26 -1.56 -4.10 -18.25
C ALA A 26 -3.01 -3.72 -17.95
N ARG A 27 -3.58 -4.33 -16.89
CA ARG A 27 -4.94 -4.09 -16.42
C ARG A 27 -4.95 -3.74 -14.94
N LEU A 28 -5.88 -2.88 -14.53
CA LEU A 28 -6.10 -2.57 -13.11
C LEU A 28 -6.92 -3.69 -12.48
N HIS A 29 -6.42 -4.23 -11.37
CA HIS A 29 -7.20 -5.06 -10.46
C HIS A 29 -7.60 -4.23 -9.25
N ARG A 30 -8.85 -4.34 -8.83
CA ARG A 30 -9.39 -3.64 -7.65
C ARG A 30 -9.57 -4.62 -6.51
N GLY A 31 -9.16 -4.20 -5.30
CA GLY A 31 -9.17 -5.07 -4.13
C GLY A 31 -8.00 -6.04 -4.12
N GLY A 32 -8.17 -7.16 -3.42
CA GLY A 32 -7.12 -8.16 -3.18
C GLY A 32 -6.46 -8.00 -1.82
N VAL A 33 -5.76 -9.06 -1.42
CA VAL A 33 -5.07 -9.14 -0.13
C VAL A 33 -3.56 -9.00 -0.38
N TYR A 34 -2.95 -7.99 0.22
CA TYR A 34 -1.50 -7.81 0.22
C TYR A 34 -0.90 -8.54 1.42
N VAL A 35 -0.01 -9.50 1.17
CA VAL A 35 0.83 -10.09 2.22
C VAL A 35 2.16 -9.35 2.29
N CYS A 36 2.49 -8.84 3.48
CA CYS A 36 3.77 -8.22 3.76
C CYS A 36 4.66 -9.25 4.46
N ILE A 37 5.76 -9.64 3.83
CA ILE A 37 6.79 -10.49 4.46
C ILE A 37 7.98 -9.63 4.91
N GLU A 38 8.83 -10.17 5.77
CA GLU A 38 10.01 -9.44 6.26
C GLU A 38 11.06 -9.24 5.16
N GLY A 39 11.30 -10.25 4.33
CA GLY A 39 12.46 -10.29 3.44
C GLY A 39 13.78 -10.45 4.22
N PRO A 40 14.95 -10.22 3.59
CA PRO A 40 15.15 -9.84 2.19
C PRO A 40 15.05 -11.00 1.19
N GLN A 41 14.97 -12.24 1.66
CA GLN A 41 14.80 -13.40 0.79
C GLN A 41 13.40 -13.43 0.18
N PHE A 42 13.32 -13.88 -1.08
CA PHE A 42 12.04 -14.27 -1.67
C PHE A 42 11.49 -15.52 -0.98
N SER A 43 10.17 -15.72 -1.10
CA SER A 43 9.49 -16.84 -0.50
C SER A 43 9.94 -18.17 -1.11
N SER A 44 9.93 -19.21 -0.29
CA SER A 44 9.93 -20.61 -0.77
C SER A 44 8.58 -20.96 -1.40
N LEU A 45 8.56 -22.03 -2.20
CA LEU A 45 7.34 -22.50 -2.86
C LEU A 45 6.22 -22.85 -1.86
N ALA A 46 6.60 -23.41 -0.70
CA ALA A 46 5.65 -23.75 0.35
C ALA A 46 5.02 -22.49 0.97
N GLU A 47 5.80 -21.43 1.19
CA GLU A 47 5.30 -20.14 1.68
C GLU A 47 4.39 -19.49 0.66
N SER A 48 4.76 -19.42 -0.62
CA SER A 48 3.90 -18.86 -1.66
C SER A 48 2.57 -19.61 -1.79
N HIS A 49 2.58 -20.95 -1.69
CA HIS A 49 1.34 -21.72 -1.65
C HIS A 49 0.53 -21.47 -0.36
N GLY A 50 1.21 -21.30 0.78
CA GLY A 50 0.58 -20.91 2.05
C GLY A 50 -0.12 -19.55 1.95
N TYR A 51 0.54 -18.52 1.41
CA TYR A 51 -0.07 -17.20 1.24
C TYR A 51 -1.27 -17.25 0.30
N ARG A 52 -1.18 -18.02 -0.80
CA ARG A 52 -2.30 -18.23 -1.71
C ARG A 52 -3.49 -18.93 -1.05
N SER A 53 -3.25 -19.92 -0.18
CA SER A 53 -4.34 -20.60 0.54
C SER A 53 -5.02 -19.67 1.56
N LEU A 54 -4.31 -18.65 2.05
CA LEU A 54 -4.86 -17.54 2.85
C LEU A 54 -5.57 -16.47 2.01
N GLY A 55 -5.63 -16.62 0.68
CA GLY A 55 -6.28 -15.67 -0.23
C GLY A 55 -5.42 -14.46 -0.60
N ALA A 56 -4.11 -14.47 -0.33
CA ALA A 56 -3.19 -13.42 -0.76
C ALA A 56 -3.21 -13.28 -2.28
N SER A 57 -3.32 -12.04 -2.74
CA SER A 57 -3.36 -11.68 -4.17
C SER A 57 -2.02 -11.14 -4.65
N VAL A 58 -1.31 -10.40 -3.79
CA VAL A 58 0.02 -9.84 -4.06
C VAL A 58 0.88 -9.94 -2.81
N ILE A 59 2.19 -10.02 -3.00
CA ILE A 59 3.20 -10.08 -1.95
C ILE A 59 4.16 -8.90 -2.10
N GLY A 60 4.66 -8.40 -0.97
CA GLY A 60 5.76 -7.46 -0.93
C GLY A 60 6.34 -7.33 0.48
N MET A 61 7.17 -6.30 0.70
CA MET A 61 7.99 -6.19 1.91
C MET A 61 7.89 -4.83 2.62
N THR A 62 6.98 -3.94 2.20
CA THR A 62 7.06 -2.51 2.59
C THR A 62 5.78 -1.90 3.15
N ASN A 63 4.59 -2.34 2.73
CA ASN A 63 3.35 -1.65 3.14
C ASN A 63 2.96 -1.91 4.61
N MET A 64 3.64 -2.82 5.30
CA MET A 64 3.60 -2.94 6.76
C MET A 64 5.01 -2.78 7.33
N PRO A 65 5.20 -1.96 8.38
CA PRO A 65 4.18 -1.30 9.21
C PRO A 65 3.64 0.04 8.64
N GLU A 66 4.00 0.44 7.43
CA GLU A 66 3.65 1.74 6.84
C GLU A 66 2.15 2.10 6.93
N ALA A 67 1.26 1.18 6.54
CA ALA A 67 -0.19 1.42 6.60
C ALA A 67 -0.73 1.60 8.04
N LYS A 68 -0.11 0.95 9.03
CA LYS A 68 -0.45 1.12 10.46
C LYS A 68 -0.02 2.50 10.94
N LEU A 69 1.23 2.88 10.66
CA LEU A 69 1.78 4.17 11.05
C LEU A 69 1.02 5.33 10.39
N ALA A 70 0.67 5.21 9.11
CA ALA A 70 -0.16 6.21 8.43
C ALA A 70 -1.54 6.36 9.09
N ARG A 71 -2.15 5.25 9.55
CA ARG A 71 -3.42 5.29 10.27
C ARG A 71 -3.29 5.99 11.63
N GLU A 72 -2.24 5.68 12.40
CA GLU A 72 -1.97 6.34 13.68
C GLU A 72 -1.69 7.84 13.51
N ALA A 73 -1.02 8.22 12.41
CA ALA A 73 -0.78 9.61 12.04
C ALA A 73 -2.01 10.33 11.45
N GLN A 74 -3.17 9.68 11.40
CA GLN A 74 -4.41 10.23 10.86
C GLN A 74 -4.30 10.67 9.39
N ILE A 75 -3.59 9.85 8.59
CA ILE A 75 -3.34 10.05 7.17
C ILE A 75 -4.08 8.97 6.36
N ALA A 76 -4.85 9.38 5.35
CA ALA A 76 -5.44 8.47 4.39
C ALA A 76 -4.35 7.75 3.60
N TYR A 77 -4.35 6.42 3.63
CA TYR A 77 -3.32 5.59 3.00
C TYR A 77 -3.95 4.61 2.00
N ALA A 78 -3.37 4.50 0.81
CA ALA A 78 -3.74 3.47 -0.16
C ALA A 78 -2.53 3.07 -1.01
N THR A 79 -2.56 1.83 -1.52
CA THR A 79 -1.46 1.23 -2.26
C THR A 79 -1.86 1.01 -3.72
N LEU A 80 -1.00 1.44 -4.63
CA LEU A 80 -1.00 0.98 -6.03
C LEU A 80 0.13 -0.04 -6.19
N ALA A 81 -0.20 -1.33 -6.14
CA ALA A 81 0.80 -2.39 -6.28
C ALA A 81 1.10 -2.65 -7.77
N MET A 82 2.36 -2.47 -8.16
CA MET A 82 2.84 -2.73 -9.51
C MET A 82 3.45 -4.13 -9.57
N VAL A 83 2.74 -5.07 -10.19
CA VAL A 83 3.19 -6.48 -10.28
C VAL A 83 4.44 -6.58 -11.15
N THR A 84 5.49 -7.20 -10.62
CA THR A 84 6.77 -7.43 -11.31
C THR A 84 6.94 -8.86 -11.80
N ASP A 85 6.35 -9.83 -11.11
CA ASP A 85 6.50 -11.26 -11.32
C ASP A 85 5.42 -12.03 -10.55
N TYR A 86 5.44 -13.37 -10.62
CA TYR A 86 4.49 -14.26 -9.97
C TYR A 86 5.04 -14.90 -8.69
N ASP A 87 6.01 -14.28 -8.00
CA ASP A 87 6.74 -14.89 -6.90
C ASP A 87 7.38 -16.21 -7.37
N CYS A 88 7.45 -17.26 -6.55
CA CYS A 88 8.02 -18.55 -6.96
C CYS A 88 7.00 -19.66 -7.25
N TRP A 89 5.69 -19.39 -7.17
CA TRP A 89 4.65 -20.43 -7.29
C TRP A 89 4.29 -20.83 -8.73
N HIS A 90 4.59 -19.98 -9.72
CA HIS A 90 4.11 -20.20 -11.08
C HIS A 90 4.94 -21.28 -11.80
N PRO A 91 4.33 -22.38 -12.28
CA PRO A 91 5.07 -23.55 -12.77
C PRO A 91 5.74 -23.36 -14.14
N ARG A 92 5.37 -22.31 -14.88
CA ARG A 92 5.87 -22.04 -16.25
C ARG A 92 6.66 -20.74 -16.38
N GLU A 93 6.67 -19.92 -15.34
CA GLU A 93 7.49 -18.70 -15.33
C GLU A 93 8.71 -18.94 -14.47
N ALA A 94 9.84 -18.36 -14.87
CA ALA A 94 11.07 -18.50 -14.12
C ALA A 94 10.86 -18.00 -12.69
N HIS A 95 11.45 -18.68 -11.70
CA HIS A 95 11.44 -18.21 -10.33
C HIS A 95 11.94 -16.76 -10.27
N VAL A 96 11.30 -15.95 -9.43
CA VAL A 96 11.72 -14.56 -9.23
C VAL A 96 13.21 -14.50 -8.90
N ASN A 97 13.92 -13.67 -9.65
CA ASN A 97 15.27 -13.26 -9.31
C ASN A 97 15.32 -11.72 -9.28
N ALA A 98 16.30 -11.18 -8.56
CA ALA A 98 16.40 -9.75 -8.32
C ALA A 98 16.48 -8.94 -9.62
N GLU A 99 17.19 -9.46 -10.64
CA GLU A 99 17.37 -8.77 -11.91
C GLU A 99 16.05 -8.63 -12.68
N MET A 100 15.26 -9.71 -12.76
CA MET A 100 13.95 -9.70 -13.41
C MET A 100 12.97 -8.76 -12.68
N ALA A 101 12.94 -8.84 -11.35
CA ALA A 101 12.08 -7.99 -10.52
C ALA A 101 12.43 -6.50 -10.71
N ILE A 102 13.72 -6.14 -10.63
CA ILE A 102 14.20 -4.78 -10.86
C ILE A 102 13.94 -4.32 -12.29
N GLY A 103 14.18 -5.18 -13.28
CA GLY A 103 13.93 -4.85 -14.69
C GLY A 103 12.46 -4.51 -14.96
N ASN A 104 11.53 -5.30 -14.42
CA ASN A 104 10.10 -5.03 -14.55
C ASN A 104 9.65 -3.85 -13.68
N LEU A 105 10.24 -3.65 -12.50
CA LEU A 105 10.01 -2.46 -11.67
C LEU A 105 10.36 -1.18 -12.43
N MET A 106 11.53 -1.14 -13.09
CA MET A 106 11.96 0.03 -13.86
C MET A 106 11.05 0.30 -15.06
N LYS A 107 10.56 -0.74 -15.74
CA LYS A 107 9.53 -0.58 -16.79
C LYS A 107 8.23 -0.01 -16.24
N ASN A 108 7.83 -0.46 -15.04
CA ASN A 108 6.63 0.01 -14.37
C ASN A 108 6.77 1.45 -13.83
N ALA A 109 8.00 1.91 -13.54
CA ALA A 109 8.25 3.17 -12.84
C ALA A 109 7.72 4.40 -13.59
N THR A 110 7.97 4.51 -14.89
CA THR A 110 7.48 5.65 -15.70
C THR A 110 5.97 5.73 -15.69
N ARG A 111 5.29 4.59 -15.83
CA ARG A 111 3.83 4.53 -15.78
C ARG A 111 3.29 4.87 -14.38
N ALA A 112 3.93 4.34 -13.33
CA ALA A 112 3.57 4.64 -11.94
C ALA A 112 3.70 6.15 -11.63
N GLN A 113 4.77 6.81 -12.11
CA GLN A 113 4.97 8.25 -11.95
C GLN A 113 3.84 9.07 -12.60
N ARG A 114 3.44 8.70 -13.83
CA ARG A 114 2.32 9.37 -14.52
C ARG A 114 1.02 9.19 -13.75
N ILE A 115 0.73 7.98 -13.28
CA ILE A 115 -0.46 7.70 -12.46
C ILE A 115 -0.43 8.50 -11.17
N ALA A 116 0.72 8.57 -10.48
CA ALA A 116 0.88 9.35 -9.27
C ALA A 116 0.62 10.85 -9.49
N ALA A 117 1.11 11.42 -10.60
CA ALA A 117 0.84 12.82 -10.94
C ALA A 117 -0.67 13.10 -11.12
N HIS A 118 -1.38 12.21 -11.82
CA HIS A 118 -2.85 12.32 -11.95
C HIS A 118 -3.57 12.14 -10.61
N ALA A 119 -3.13 11.20 -9.78
CA ALA A 119 -3.72 10.97 -8.46
C ALA A 119 -3.55 12.20 -7.56
N ILE A 120 -2.37 12.82 -7.55
CA ILE A 120 -2.09 14.04 -6.79
C ILE A 120 -3.02 15.18 -7.23
N ALA A 121 -3.16 15.40 -8.54
CA ALA A 121 -4.08 16.43 -9.06
C ALA A 121 -5.55 16.14 -8.70
N LEU A 122 -5.96 14.87 -8.67
CA LEU A 122 -7.30 14.48 -8.25
C LEU A 122 -7.51 14.68 -6.75
N VAL A 123 -6.52 14.35 -5.90
CA VAL A 123 -6.61 14.60 -4.46
C VAL A 123 -6.74 16.10 -4.19
N ASP A 124 -5.91 16.92 -4.84
CA ASP A 124 -5.96 18.38 -4.70
C ASP A 124 -7.33 18.95 -5.09
N ARG A 125 -7.88 18.51 -6.23
CA ARG A 125 -9.18 18.97 -6.71
C ARG A 125 -10.37 18.46 -5.89
N LEU A 126 -10.34 17.20 -5.47
CA LEU A 126 -11.49 16.54 -4.83
C LEU A 126 -11.51 16.72 -3.31
N GLN A 127 -10.36 16.98 -2.68
CA GLN A 127 -10.18 17.06 -1.22
C GLN A 127 -10.95 15.94 -0.48
N PRO A 128 -10.72 14.66 -0.82
CA PRO A 128 -11.54 13.57 -0.33
C PRO A 128 -11.45 13.40 1.18
N LEU A 129 -12.61 13.27 1.83
CA LEU A 129 -12.66 12.91 3.25
C LEU A 129 -12.43 11.42 3.44
N SER A 130 -11.72 11.08 4.52
CA SER A 130 -11.41 9.71 4.90
C SER A 130 -11.65 9.52 6.38
N ALA A 131 -12.17 8.36 6.77
CA ALA A 131 -12.23 7.91 8.16
C ALA A 131 -10.84 7.71 8.80
N ALA A 132 -9.76 7.83 8.02
CA ALA A 132 -8.41 7.88 8.57
C ALA A 132 -8.11 9.24 9.23
N HIS A 133 -8.74 10.33 8.79
CA HIS A 133 -8.39 11.69 9.23
C HIS A 133 -8.72 11.98 10.70
N ASP A 134 -9.59 11.18 11.31
CA ASP A 134 -10.00 11.23 12.71
C ASP A 134 -9.73 9.92 13.46
N ALA A 135 -8.90 9.04 12.90
CA ALA A 135 -8.69 7.69 13.42
C ALA A 135 -8.15 7.66 14.87
N LEU A 136 -7.43 8.69 15.30
CA LEU A 136 -6.85 8.74 16.64
C LEU A 136 -7.88 9.14 17.71
N ARG A 137 -8.97 9.83 17.32
CA ARG A 137 -9.98 10.40 18.22
C ARG A 137 -10.57 9.37 19.19
N GLN A 138 -10.84 8.15 18.72
CA GLN A 138 -11.42 7.06 19.51
C GLN A 138 -10.42 5.96 19.84
N ALA A 139 -9.19 6.04 19.31
CA ALA A 139 -8.16 5.04 19.53
C ALA A 139 -7.18 5.43 20.66
N LEU A 140 -7.08 6.72 20.99
CA LEU A 140 -6.21 7.18 22.07
C LEU A 140 -6.84 6.88 23.44
N VAL A 141 -6.32 5.87 24.12
CA VAL A 141 -6.79 5.47 25.45
C VAL A 141 -6.22 6.37 26.55
N THR A 142 -4.94 6.70 26.48
CA THR A 142 -4.28 7.51 27.51
C THR A 142 -4.70 8.98 27.37
N PRO A 143 -5.30 9.60 28.41
CA PRO A 143 -5.61 11.02 28.40
C PRO A 143 -4.35 11.87 28.21
N LEU A 144 -4.44 12.96 27.44
CA LEU A 144 -3.28 13.79 27.11
C LEU A 144 -2.60 14.39 28.35
N ASP A 145 -3.39 14.79 29.34
CA ASP A 145 -2.95 15.34 30.62
C ASP A 145 -2.23 14.31 31.50
N ALA A 146 -2.57 13.02 31.37
CA ALA A 146 -1.91 11.91 32.05
C ALA A 146 -0.56 11.50 31.40
N MET A 147 -0.24 12.00 30.20
CA MET A 147 1.03 11.69 29.55
C MET A 147 2.20 12.46 30.15
N ALA A 148 3.34 11.79 30.33
CA ALA A 148 4.60 12.44 30.66
C ALA A 148 4.97 13.49 29.60
N PRO A 149 5.59 14.64 29.97
CA PRO A 149 5.90 15.72 29.04
C PRO A 149 6.66 15.28 27.79
N ALA A 150 7.70 14.44 27.95
CA ALA A 150 8.50 13.93 26.83
C ALA A 150 7.70 13.06 25.84
N VAL A 151 6.68 12.33 26.33
CA VAL A 151 5.80 11.52 25.46
C VAL A 151 4.88 12.42 24.68
N ARG A 152 4.27 13.42 25.34
CA ARG A 152 3.36 14.39 24.71
C ARG A 152 4.08 15.18 23.61
N GLU A 153 5.31 15.58 23.86
CA GLU A 153 6.16 16.25 22.86
C GLU A 153 6.42 15.34 21.66
N ARG A 154 6.83 14.08 21.89
CA ARG A 154 7.15 13.12 20.82
C ARG A 154 5.97 12.83 19.89
N ILE A 155 4.74 12.76 20.42
CA ILE A 155 3.55 12.46 19.62
C ILE A 155 2.79 13.70 19.15
N SER A 156 3.29 14.91 19.46
CA SER A 156 2.58 16.16 19.21
C SER A 156 2.11 16.32 17.77
N VAL A 157 2.92 15.89 16.79
CA VAL A 157 2.58 15.93 15.35
C VAL A 157 1.41 15.01 14.94
N LEU A 158 1.06 14.04 15.79
CA LEU A 158 -0.06 13.13 15.56
C LEU A 158 -1.36 13.65 16.17
N LEU A 159 -1.27 14.59 17.12
CA LEU A 159 -2.38 15.21 17.82
C LEU A 159 -2.89 16.40 16.97
N ARG A 160 -4.12 16.32 16.48
CA ARG A 160 -4.81 17.40 15.74
C ARG A 160 -5.96 17.95 16.55
#